data_AF-A0A2Z4PXZ7-F1
#
_entry.id   AF-A0A2Z4PXZ7-F1
#
_cell.length_a   1.000
_cell.length_b   1.000
_cell.length_c   1.000
_cell.angle_alpha   90.00
_cell.angle_beta   90.00
_cell.angle_gamma   90.00
#
_symmetry.space_group_name_H-M   'P 1'
#
loop_
_entity.id
_entity.type
_entity.pdbx_description
1 polymer ?
#
loop_
_entity_poly.entity_id
_entity_poly.type
_entity_poly.pdbx_seq_one_letter_code
_entity_poly.pdbx_strand_id
1 'polypeptide(L)'
;MDQYRDDIDNDDGLAAKRRALVVVSLLLLALSVSGASIKEANTFIFRIEFSNHAGLTYLLGAAVIFLLLRYYAYAQSYHSQLFDFWSARLLNDYRVFSYNSAEDEVQGLLGKRIDIWGGDEPGIQEPRYKKVGMLKRNIVYTSEGLDDRHGTYSYNENVELNKYTEAWTRKDFRKLLMFEIKYRMEAILKHREYLDLMFPYLLGIAAIISLVVNLYQQ
;
A
#
# COMPACT_ATOMS: atom_id res chain seq x y z
N MET A 1 -4.45 15.75 6.10
CA MET A 1 -3.20 15.54 5.33
C MET A 1 -2.01 16.17 6.04
N ASP A 2 -2.10 17.40 6.55
CA ASP A 2 -0.95 18.03 7.23
C ASP A 2 -0.57 17.30 8.52
N GLN A 3 -1.54 16.89 9.35
CA GLN A 3 -1.27 16.04 10.51
C GLN A 3 -0.57 14.72 10.14
N TYR A 4 -0.98 14.08 9.04
CA TYR A 4 -0.32 12.86 8.54
C TYR A 4 1.14 13.11 8.14
N ARG A 5 1.44 14.29 7.58
CA ARG A 5 2.80 14.72 7.24
C ARG A 5 3.64 14.94 8.49
N ASP A 6 3.06 15.59 9.49
CA ASP A 6 3.75 15.82 10.75
C ASP A 6 4.01 14.48 11.47
N ASP A 7 3.06 13.56 11.45
CA ASP A 7 3.22 12.23 12.06
C ASP A 7 4.35 11.44 11.40
N ILE A 8 4.43 11.42 10.06
CA ILE A 8 5.49 10.70 9.34
C ILE A 8 6.86 11.36 9.50
N ASP A 9 6.91 12.71 9.51
CA ASP A 9 8.16 13.47 9.60
C ASP A 9 8.76 13.38 11.02
N ASN A 10 7.90 13.23 12.05
CA ASN A 10 8.31 13.08 13.45
C ASN A 10 8.47 11.62 13.92
N ASP A 11 8.22 10.62 13.05
CA ASP A 11 8.44 9.21 13.39
C ASP A 11 9.91 8.82 13.24
N ASP A 12 10.67 9.04 14.31
CA ASP A 12 12.08 8.66 14.41
C ASP A 12 12.32 7.17 14.16
N GLY A 13 11.37 6.33 14.54
CA GLY A 13 11.42 4.88 14.35
C GLY A 13 11.42 4.53 12.86
N LEU A 14 10.43 5.04 12.14
CA LEU A 14 10.30 4.87 10.70
C LEU A 14 11.49 5.48 9.95
N ALA A 15 11.89 6.70 10.32
CA ALA A 15 13.00 7.41 9.70
C ALA A 15 14.33 6.65 9.84
N ALA A 16 14.61 6.09 11.01
CA ALA A 16 15.80 5.28 11.25
C ALA A 16 15.81 3.98 10.42
N LYS A 17 14.67 3.27 10.35
CA LYS A 17 14.58 2.03 9.53
C LYS A 17 14.66 2.31 8.05
N ARG A 18 14.03 3.39 7.58
CA ARG A 18 14.15 3.90 6.22
C ARG A 18 15.61 4.16 5.86
N ARG A 19 16.32 4.93 6.70
CA ARG A 19 17.74 5.26 6.46
C ARG A 19 18.61 4.01 6.42
N ALA A 20 18.43 3.08 7.36
CA ALA A 20 19.16 1.83 7.38
C ALA A 20 18.92 0.99 6.10
N LEU A 21 17.66 0.83 5.70
CA LEU A 21 17.30 0.10 4.47
C LEU A 21 17.95 0.75 3.23
N VAL A 22 17.85 2.07 3.09
CA VAL A 22 18.45 2.80 1.96
C VAL A 22 19.96 2.62 1.92
N VAL A 23 20.66 2.84 3.04
CA VAL A 23 22.13 2.72 3.10
C VAL A 23 22.58 1.30 2.76
N VAL A 24 21.98 0.28 3.38
CA VAL A 24 22.37 -1.12 3.13
C VAL A 24 22.04 -1.55 1.70
N SER A 25 20.90 -1.10 1.15
CA SER A 25 20.54 -1.37 -0.26
C SER A 25 21.52 -0.73 -1.23
N LEU A 26 21.95 0.50 -0.97
CA LEU A 26 22.96 1.19 -1.78
C LEU A 26 24.33 0.51 -1.70
N LEU A 27 24.74 0.04 -0.52
CA LEU A 27 25.96 -0.74 -0.36
C LEU A 27 25.92 -2.04 -1.16
N LEU A 28 24.79 -2.77 -1.09
CA LEU A 28 24.61 -3.99 -1.87
C LEU A 28 24.65 -3.71 -3.37
N LEU A 29 23.92 -2.68 -3.83
CA LEU A 29 23.96 -2.25 -5.23
C LEU A 29 25.38 -1.87 -5.68
N ALA A 30 26.10 -1.10 -4.86
CA ALA A 30 27.47 -0.72 -5.17
C ALA A 30 28.34 -1.97 -5.35
N LEU A 31 28.28 -2.96 -4.47
CA LEU A 31 29.07 -4.19 -4.59
C LEU A 31 28.66 -5.02 -5.82
N SER A 32 27.35 -5.24 -6.01
CA SER A 32 26.84 -6.09 -7.09
C SER A 32 27.01 -5.48 -8.48
N VAL A 33 26.94 -4.14 -8.61
CA VAL A 33 27.04 -3.43 -9.90
C VAL A 33 28.47 -3.02 -10.23
N SER A 34 29.27 -2.59 -9.24
CA SER A 34 30.64 -2.12 -9.52
C SER A 34 31.65 -3.26 -9.71
N GLY A 35 31.31 -4.48 -9.33
CA GLY A 35 32.26 -5.61 -9.32
C GLY A 35 33.52 -5.32 -8.49
N ALA A 36 33.43 -4.38 -7.53
CA ALA A 36 34.58 -3.92 -6.77
C ALA A 36 35.13 -5.04 -5.89
N SER A 37 36.18 -5.69 -6.37
CA SER A 37 37.08 -6.48 -5.52
C SER A 37 37.84 -5.50 -4.62
N ILE A 38 37.74 -5.67 -3.31
CA ILE A 38 38.55 -4.91 -2.35
C ILE A 38 40.03 -5.27 -2.60
N LYS A 39 40.77 -4.40 -3.29
CA LYS A 39 42.21 -4.57 -3.54
C LYS A 39 43.02 -3.83 -2.47
N GLU A 40 43.50 -4.61 -1.50
CA GLU A 40 44.63 -4.39 -0.57
C GLU A 40 44.64 -3.17 0.39
N ALA A 41 45.22 -3.37 1.58
CA ALA A 41 45.56 -2.34 2.56
C ALA A 41 46.88 -2.63 3.31
N ASN A 42 47.68 -1.57 3.49
CA ASN A 42 48.91 -1.54 4.28
C ASN A 42 48.68 -1.68 5.81
N THR A 43 49.73 -2.16 6.49
CA THR A 43 49.82 -2.90 7.75
C THR A 43 49.48 -2.19 9.08
N PHE A 44 48.89 -0.99 9.10
CA PHE A 44 48.82 -0.20 10.37
C PHE A 44 47.42 0.13 10.91
N ILE A 45 46.36 -0.27 10.23
CA ILE A 45 44.99 -0.18 10.73
C ILE A 45 44.41 -1.58 10.57
N PHE A 46 44.00 -2.23 11.67
CA PHE A 46 43.30 -3.52 11.62
C PHE A 46 42.02 -3.35 10.77
N ARG A 47 42.16 -3.59 9.46
CA ARG A 47 41.08 -3.56 8.49
C ARG A 47 40.54 -4.98 8.45
N ILE A 48 39.24 -5.14 8.72
CA ILE A 48 38.59 -6.43 8.56
C ILE A 48 38.57 -6.73 7.05
N GLU A 49 39.50 -7.57 6.61
CA GLU A 49 39.51 -8.08 5.24
C GLU A 49 38.51 -9.24 5.14
N PHE A 50 37.44 -9.03 4.38
CA PHE A 50 36.52 -10.11 4.05
C PHE A 50 37.14 -10.94 2.93
N SER A 51 37.83 -12.02 3.31
CA SER A 51 38.39 -13.00 2.38
C SER A 51 37.31 -13.69 1.52
N ASN A 52 36.05 -13.69 1.98
CA ASN A 52 34.90 -14.21 1.25
C ASN A 52 33.95 -13.07 0.83
N HIS A 53 34.25 -12.44 -0.32
CA HIS A 53 33.43 -11.39 -0.91
C HIS A 53 31.99 -11.84 -1.21
N ALA A 54 31.81 -13.11 -1.59
CA ALA A 54 30.49 -13.69 -1.79
C ALA A 54 29.70 -13.77 -0.47
N GLY A 55 30.35 -14.18 0.62
CA GLY A 55 29.76 -14.24 1.96
C GLY A 55 29.24 -12.88 2.46
N LEU A 56 30.01 -11.81 2.25
CA LEU A 56 29.59 -10.44 2.59
C LEU A 56 28.37 -10.01 1.76
N THR A 57 28.38 -10.33 0.46
CA THR A 57 27.30 -10.00 -0.48
C THR A 57 25.99 -10.70 -0.10
N TYR A 58 26.04 -11.98 0.26
CA TYR A 58 24.89 -12.72 0.80
C TYR A 58 24.40 -12.17 2.14
N LEU A 59 25.31 -11.81 3.05
CA LEU A 59 24.95 -11.22 4.34
C LEU A 59 24.22 -9.90 4.14
N LEU A 60 24.69 -9.04 3.24
CA LEU A 60 24.02 -7.80 2.87
C LEU A 60 22.66 -8.06 2.22
N GLY A 61 22.54 -9.06 1.33
CA GLY A 61 21.26 -9.48 0.78
C GLY A 61 20.24 -9.89 1.85
N ALA A 62 20.65 -10.73 2.79
CA ALA A 62 19.83 -11.13 3.94
C ALA A 62 19.44 -9.93 4.81
N ALA A 63 20.38 -9.00 5.04
CA ALA A 63 20.12 -7.76 5.78
C ALA A 63 19.08 -6.87 5.06
N VAL A 64 19.14 -6.74 3.74
CA VAL A 64 18.14 -5.99 2.95
C VAL A 64 16.76 -6.64 3.10
N ILE A 65 16.65 -7.97 2.97
CA ILE A 65 15.37 -8.68 3.14
C ILE A 65 14.81 -8.45 4.55
N PHE A 66 15.64 -8.60 5.58
CA PHE A 66 15.24 -8.34 6.96
C PHE A 66 14.78 -6.89 7.16
N LEU A 67 15.52 -5.92 6.62
CA LEU A 67 15.20 -4.50 6.71
C LEU A 67 13.93 -4.14 5.92
N LEU A 68 13.65 -4.79 4.79
CA LEU A 68 12.39 -4.64 4.05
C LEU A 68 11.19 -5.08 4.89
N LEU A 69 11.27 -6.26 5.51
CA LEU A 69 10.22 -6.77 6.39
C LEU A 69 10.01 -5.85 7.59
N ARG A 70 11.12 -5.42 8.21
CA ARG A 70 11.07 -4.52 9.37
C ARG A 70 10.51 -3.15 8.99
N TYR A 71 10.91 -2.60 7.85
CA TYR A 71 10.39 -1.33 7.37
C TYR A 71 8.88 -1.42 7.08
N TYR A 72 8.42 -2.51 6.45
CA TYR A 72 6.99 -2.79 6.25
C TYR A 72 6.19 -2.82 7.55
N ALA A 73 6.70 -3.47 8.60
CA ALA A 73 6.00 -3.51 9.88
C ALA A 73 5.74 -2.10 10.46
N TYR A 74 6.67 -1.16 10.29
CA TYR A 74 6.51 0.23 10.76
C TYR A 74 5.69 1.09 9.78
N ALA A 75 5.86 0.89 8.48
CA ALA A 75 5.19 1.66 7.44
C ALA A 75 3.71 1.29 7.24
N GLN A 76 3.25 0.16 7.78
CA GLN A 76 1.94 -0.40 7.50
C GLN A 76 0.77 0.52 7.90
N SER A 77 0.86 1.19 9.04
CA SER A 77 -0.15 2.15 9.49
C SER A 77 -0.28 3.31 8.49
N TYR A 78 0.85 3.84 8.04
CA TYR A 78 0.92 4.91 7.05
C TYR A 78 0.39 4.48 5.68
N HIS A 79 0.64 3.23 5.27
CA HIS A 79 0.04 2.67 4.05
C HIS A 79 -1.48 2.57 4.15
N SER A 80 -2.02 2.21 5.31
CA SER A 80 -3.46 2.19 5.55
C SER A 80 -4.07 3.59 5.43
N GLN A 81 -3.46 4.59 6.06
CA GLN A 81 -3.94 5.97 6.00
C GLN A 81 -3.90 6.54 4.58
N LEU A 82 -2.80 6.29 3.84
CA LEU A 82 -2.72 6.63 2.44
C LEU A 82 -3.84 5.95 1.63
N PHE A 83 -4.13 4.69 1.92
CA PHE A 83 -5.24 3.98 1.31
C PHE A 83 -6.57 4.68 1.55
N ASP A 84 -6.85 5.09 2.78
CA ASP A 84 -8.06 5.83 3.13
C ASP A 84 -8.15 7.17 2.38
N PHE A 85 -7.05 7.92 2.25
CA PHE A 85 -7.05 9.20 1.53
C PHE A 85 -7.35 9.11 0.03
N TRP A 86 -6.76 8.15 -0.70
CA TRP A 86 -7.06 8.04 -2.14
C TRP A 86 -8.41 7.36 -2.37
N SER A 87 -8.82 6.44 -1.50
CA SER A 87 -10.08 5.73 -1.65
C SER A 87 -11.29 6.58 -1.28
N ALA A 88 -11.17 7.49 -0.31
CA ALA A 88 -12.18 8.53 -0.06
C ALA A 88 -12.35 9.45 -1.28
N ARG A 89 -11.25 9.84 -1.93
CA ARG A 89 -11.31 10.62 -3.18
C ARG A 89 -11.92 9.85 -4.34
N LEU A 90 -11.70 8.53 -4.40
CA LEU A 90 -12.35 7.66 -5.38
C LEU A 90 -13.88 7.66 -5.18
N LEU A 91 -14.35 7.52 -3.93
CA LEU A 91 -15.78 7.53 -3.61
C LEU A 91 -16.43 8.91 -3.73
N ASN A 92 -15.64 9.99 -3.68
CA ASN A 92 -16.13 11.34 -3.96
C ASN A 92 -16.22 11.66 -5.47
N ASP A 93 -15.82 10.74 -6.36
CA ASP A 93 -16.05 10.89 -7.81
C ASP A 93 -17.47 10.46 -8.16
N TYR A 94 -18.32 11.40 -8.59
CA TYR A 94 -19.70 11.12 -8.99
C TYR A 94 -19.84 10.02 -10.06
N ARG A 95 -18.81 9.80 -10.88
CA ARG A 95 -18.80 8.73 -11.89
C ARG A 95 -18.65 7.34 -11.26
N VAL A 96 -18.08 7.28 -10.07
CA VAL A 96 -17.86 6.05 -9.30
C VAL A 96 -18.98 5.86 -8.29
N PHE A 97 -19.23 6.86 -7.46
CA PHE A 97 -20.24 6.84 -6.41
C PHE A 97 -20.86 8.23 -6.26
N SER A 98 -22.18 8.29 -6.20
CA SER A 98 -22.95 9.48 -5.86
C SER A 98 -24.23 9.02 -5.19
N TYR A 99 -24.59 9.64 -4.07
CA TYR A 99 -25.87 9.37 -3.41
C TYR A 99 -26.87 10.45 -3.81
N ASN A 100 -28.05 10.06 -4.31
CA ASN A 100 -29.13 11.00 -4.60
C ASN A 100 -30.13 11.02 -3.44
N SER A 101 -30.07 12.05 -2.60
CA SER A 101 -30.97 12.21 -1.44
C SER A 101 -32.45 12.44 -1.80
N ALA A 102 -32.78 12.72 -3.07
CA ALA A 102 -34.18 12.88 -3.47
C ALA A 102 -34.86 11.54 -3.81
N GLU A 103 -34.07 10.57 -4.29
CA GLU A 103 -34.54 9.24 -4.68
C GLU A 103 -34.12 8.16 -3.66
N ASP A 104 -33.23 8.51 -2.73
CA ASP A 104 -32.57 7.61 -1.78
C ASP A 104 -31.87 6.43 -2.49
N GLU A 105 -31.23 6.73 -3.62
CA GLU A 105 -30.57 5.74 -4.46
C GLU A 105 -29.08 6.06 -4.69
N VAL A 106 -28.29 5.00 -4.80
CA VAL A 106 -26.88 5.10 -5.18
C VAL A 106 -26.75 5.14 -6.69
N GLN A 107 -26.12 6.19 -7.19
CA GLN A 107 -25.82 6.41 -8.60
C GLN A 107 -24.33 6.20 -8.91
N GLY A 108 -23.98 6.35 -10.19
CA GLY A 108 -22.63 6.14 -10.70
C GLY A 108 -22.32 4.68 -11.01
N LEU A 109 -21.03 4.33 -11.09
CA LEU A 109 -20.61 2.98 -11.41
C LEU A 109 -21.06 1.97 -10.33
N LEU A 110 -20.94 2.33 -9.06
CA LEU A 110 -21.28 1.46 -7.94
C LEU A 110 -22.80 1.30 -7.74
N GLY A 111 -23.63 2.23 -8.23
CA GLY A 111 -25.09 2.08 -8.23
C GLY A 111 -25.58 0.83 -8.95
N LYS A 112 -24.84 0.36 -9.97
CA LYS A 112 -25.15 -0.91 -10.65
C LYS A 112 -25.00 -2.15 -9.76
N ARG A 113 -24.30 -2.03 -8.64
CA ARG A 113 -24.00 -3.13 -7.72
C ARG A 113 -24.69 -2.98 -6.37
N ILE A 114 -24.85 -1.73 -5.91
CA ILE A 114 -25.50 -1.38 -4.67
C ILE A 114 -26.96 -1.08 -5.03
N ASP A 115 -27.78 -2.12 -5.02
CA ASP A 115 -29.23 -2.04 -5.22
C ASP A 115 -29.89 -2.05 -3.84
N ILE A 116 -29.69 -0.96 -3.10
CA ILE A 116 -30.14 -0.79 -1.72
C ILE A 116 -30.77 0.60 -1.61
N TRP A 117 -31.95 0.65 -1.03
CA TRP A 117 -32.65 1.91 -0.78
C TRP A 117 -32.09 2.58 0.46
N GLY A 118 -31.60 3.80 0.32
CA GLY A 118 -30.91 4.54 1.38
C GLY A 118 -31.80 4.97 2.55
N GLY A 119 -33.13 4.92 2.37
CA GLY A 119 -34.10 5.11 3.45
C GLY A 119 -34.07 3.98 4.48
N ASP A 120 -33.83 2.73 4.04
CA ASP A 120 -33.69 1.58 4.94
C ASP A 120 -32.27 1.47 5.50
N GLU A 121 -31.27 1.95 4.74
CA GLU A 121 -29.85 1.81 5.06
C GLU A 121 -29.13 3.17 5.01
N PRO A 122 -29.35 4.07 5.99
CA PRO A 122 -28.84 5.44 5.94
C PRO A 122 -27.31 5.51 5.91
N GLY A 123 -26.60 4.51 6.44
CA GLY A 123 -25.14 4.49 6.41
C GLY A 123 -24.54 4.33 5.01
N ILE A 124 -25.34 3.99 3.99
CA ILE A 124 -24.86 3.93 2.60
C ILE A 124 -24.46 5.30 2.05
N GLN A 125 -24.88 6.39 2.69
CA GLN A 125 -24.51 7.77 2.34
C GLN A 125 -23.02 8.04 2.55
N GLU A 126 -22.40 7.36 3.52
CA GLU A 126 -20.98 7.48 3.84
C GLU A 126 -20.26 6.13 3.76
N PRO A 127 -20.21 5.52 2.56
CA PRO A 127 -19.60 4.20 2.42
C PRO A 127 -18.08 4.31 2.49
N ARG A 128 -17.45 3.22 2.93
CA ARG A 128 -16.00 3.06 2.92
C ARG A 128 -15.57 2.01 1.92
N TYR A 129 -14.53 2.33 1.18
CA TYR A 129 -13.92 1.41 0.23
C TYR A 129 -12.91 0.52 0.95
N LYS A 130 -13.02 -0.80 0.82
CA LYS A 130 -12.13 -1.75 1.50
C LYS A 130 -11.46 -2.72 0.53
N LYS A 131 -10.16 -2.90 0.71
CA LYS A 131 -9.38 -3.93 0.02
C LYS A 131 -9.19 -5.13 0.95
N VAL A 132 -9.76 -6.28 0.58
CA VAL A 132 -9.64 -7.55 1.35
C VAL A 132 -8.56 -8.46 0.77
N GLY A 133 -8.27 -8.35 -0.53
CA GLY A 133 -7.24 -9.13 -1.20
C GLY A 133 -6.74 -8.45 -2.48
N MET A 134 -5.96 -9.15 -3.31
CA MET A 134 -5.40 -8.56 -4.53
C MET A 134 -6.49 -8.04 -5.48
N LEU A 135 -7.53 -8.84 -5.71
CA LEU A 135 -8.68 -8.52 -6.58
C LEU A 135 -10.03 -8.57 -5.85
N LYS A 136 -10.01 -8.64 -4.52
CA LYS A 136 -11.24 -8.59 -3.70
C LYS A 136 -11.42 -7.18 -3.17
N ARG A 137 -12.59 -6.60 -3.45
CA ARG A 137 -12.96 -5.22 -3.13
C ARG A 137 -14.35 -5.23 -2.54
N ASN A 138 -14.52 -4.51 -1.45
CA ASN A 138 -15.79 -4.40 -0.77
C ASN A 138 -16.13 -2.93 -0.60
N ILE A 139 -17.41 -2.62 -0.64
CA ILE A 139 -17.96 -1.42 -0.05
C ILE A 139 -18.49 -1.80 1.32
N VAL A 140 -18.15 -1.01 2.33
CA VAL A 140 -18.55 -1.24 3.71
C VAL A 140 -19.31 -0.02 4.17
N TYR A 141 -20.48 -0.21 4.75
CA TYR A 141 -21.28 0.86 5.32
C TYR A 141 -21.88 0.42 6.67
N THR A 142 -22.27 1.39 7.48
CA THR A 142 -22.88 1.11 8.78
C THR A 142 -24.38 0.82 8.57
N SER A 143 -24.84 -0.31 9.08
CA SER A 143 -26.25 -0.70 9.11
C SER A 143 -26.70 -0.86 10.56
N GLU A 144 -28.01 -0.76 10.79
CA GLU A 144 -28.63 -0.96 12.10
C GLU A 144 -29.49 -2.22 12.07
N GLY A 145 -29.30 -3.09 13.07
CA GLY A 145 -30.11 -4.29 13.29
C GLY A 145 -30.90 -4.18 14.59
N LEU A 146 -32.04 -4.86 14.66
CA LEU A 146 -32.84 -4.99 15.87
C LEU A 146 -32.61 -6.38 16.48
N ASP A 147 -32.20 -6.44 17.75
CA ASP A 147 -32.19 -7.66 18.57
C ASP A 147 -33.23 -7.51 19.69
N ASP A 148 -34.13 -8.49 19.82
CA ASP A 148 -35.19 -8.53 20.83
C ASP A 148 -34.64 -8.46 22.28
N ARG A 149 -33.35 -8.77 22.49
CA ARG A 149 -32.70 -8.73 23.81
C ARG A 149 -31.89 -7.47 24.11
N HIS A 150 -31.35 -6.79 23.11
CA HIS A 150 -30.39 -5.68 23.31
C HIS A 150 -30.79 -4.38 22.61
N GLY A 151 -31.93 -4.35 21.91
CA GLY A 151 -32.39 -3.19 21.15
C GLY A 151 -31.65 -3.03 19.83
N THR A 152 -31.59 -1.79 19.31
CA THR A 152 -30.91 -1.48 18.06
C THR A 152 -29.39 -1.55 18.25
N TYR A 153 -28.71 -2.34 17.42
CA TYR A 153 -27.25 -2.43 17.38
C TYR A 153 -26.73 -2.06 15.99
N SER A 154 -25.58 -1.39 15.94
CA SER A 154 -24.92 -1.06 14.68
C SER A 154 -23.92 -2.13 14.27
N TYR A 155 -23.92 -2.50 12.99
CA TYR A 155 -22.96 -3.43 12.40
C TYR A 155 -22.45 -2.89 11.05
N ASN A 156 -21.34 -3.44 10.57
CA ASN A 156 -20.78 -3.05 9.27
C ASN A 156 -21.21 -4.06 8.21
N GLU A 157 -22.07 -3.65 7.30
CA GLU A 157 -22.50 -4.48 6.17
C GLU A 157 -21.47 -4.40 5.04
N ASN A 158 -21.24 -5.51 4.33
CA ASN A 158 -20.16 -5.64 3.35
C ASN A 158 -20.70 -6.05 1.96
N VAL A 159 -20.68 -5.11 1.02
CA VAL A 159 -21.01 -5.38 -0.38
C VAL A 159 -19.76 -5.81 -1.14
N GLU A 160 -19.65 -7.10 -1.43
CA GLU A 160 -18.57 -7.64 -2.27
C GLU A 160 -18.72 -7.21 -3.74
N LEU A 161 -17.73 -6.52 -4.28
CA LEU A 161 -17.67 -6.06 -5.67
C LEU A 161 -17.09 -7.10 -6.63
N ASN A 162 -16.47 -8.15 -6.10
CA ASN A 162 -15.96 -9.29 -6.88
C ASN A 162 -17.05 -10.32 -7.24
N LYS A 163 -18.26 -10.19 -6.69
CA LYS A 163 -19.43 -11.01 -7.03
C LYS A 163 -20.23 -10.30 -8.13
N TYR A 164 -20.38 -10.95 -9.28
CA TYR A 164 -21.02 -10.39 -10.46
C TYR A 164 -22.52 -10.75 -10.48
N THR A 165 -23.33 -9.80 -10.92
CA THR A 165 -24.79 -9.94 -11.12
C THR A 165 -25.15 -9.55 -12.56
N GLU A 166 -26.43 -9.59 -12.93
CA GLU A 166 -26.87 -9.16 -14.26
C GLU A 166 -26.58 -7.66 -14.49
N ALA A 167 -26.78 -6.83 -13.45
CA ALA A 167 -26.46 -5.40 -13.50
C ALA A 167 -24.96 -5.09 -13.31
N TRP A 168 -24.24 -5.89 -12.50
CA TRP A 168 -22.82 -5.70 -12.21
C TRP A 168 -21.93 -6.73 -12.92
N THR A 169 -21.34 -6.32 -14.04
CA THR A 169 -20.55 -7.23 -14.87
C THR A 169 -19.04 -7.15 -14.61
N ARG A 170 -18.28 -8.11 -15.14
CA ARG A 170 -16.80 -8.08 -15.16
C ARG A 170 -16.24 -6.83 -15.82
N LYS A 171 -16.95 -6.25 -16.80
CA LYS A 171 -16.51 -5.01 -17.48
C LYS A 171 -16.61 -3.81 -16.54
N ASP A 172 -17.68 -3.74 -15.76
CA ASP A 172 -17.87 -2.69 -14.75
C ASP A 172 -16.83 -2.79 -13.64
N PHE A 173 -16.55 -4.00 -13.16
CA PHE A 173 -15.48 -4.23 -12.18
C PHE A 173 -14.09 -3.82 -12.73
N ARG A 174 -13.77 -4.15 -13.99
CA ARG A 174 -12.52 -3.67 -14.62
C ARG A 174 -12.49 -2.15 -14.74
N LYS A 175 -13.63 -1.51 -15.05
CA LYS A 175 -13.74 -0.05 -15.09
C LYS A 175 -13.47 0.57 -13.72
N LEU A 176 -13.96 -0.04 -12.64
CA LEU A 176 -13.65 0.36 -11.27
C LEU A 176 -12.14 0.26 -10.98
N LEU A 177 -11.49 -0.84 -11.38
CA LEU A 177 -10.03 -0.99 -11.24
C LEU A 177 -9.25 0.09 -12.01
N MET A 178 -9.74 0.52 -13.18
CA MET A 178 -9.13 1.62 -13.93
C MET A 178 -9.25 2.95 -13.18
N PHE A 179 -10.39 3.21 -12.55
CA PHE A 179 -10.51 4.37 -11.65
C PHE A 179 -9.57 4.26 -10.45
N GLU A 180 -9.45 3.08 -9.81
CA GLU A 180 -8.46 2.87 -8.73
C GLU A 180 -7.04 3.23 -9.19
N ILE A 181 -6.62 2.73 -10.35
CA ILE A 181 -5.28 3.01 -10.89
C ILE A 181 -5.10 4.51 -11.10
N LYS A 182 -6.08 5.20 -11.69
CA LYS A 182 -6.04 6.65 -11.89
C LYS A 182 -5.85 7.39 -10.57
N TYR A 183 -6.67 7.12 -9.55
CA TYR A 183 -6.59 7.80 -8.27
C TYR A 183 -5.32 7.46 -7.49
N ARG A 184 -4.81 6.23 -7.60
CA ARG A 184 -3.52 5.85 -7.02
C ARG A 184 -2.36 6.56 -7.68
N MET A 185 -2.33 6.61 -9.01
CA MET A 185 -1.29 7.32 -9.76
C MET A 185 -1.31 8.81 -9.44
N GLU A 186 -2.49 9.41 -9.38
CA GLU A 186 -2.64 10.80 -8.97
C GLU A 186 -2.16 11.02 -7.53
N ALA A 187 -2.42 10.08 -6.61
CA ALA A 187 -1.91 10.15 -5.26
C ALA A 187 -0.38 10.09 -5.21
N ILE A 188 0.23 9.16 -5.96
CA ILE A 188 1.69 9.00 -6.04
C ILE A 188 2.37 10.25 -6.60
N LEU A 189 1.77 10.89 -7.61
CA LEU A 189 2.37 12.06 -8.27
C LEU A 189 2.16 13.37 -7.51
N LYS A 190 1.00 13.53 -6.84
CA LYS A 190 0.67 14.79 -6.13
C LYS A 190 1.21 14.85 -4.71
N HIS A 191 1.42 13.71 -4.06
CA HIS A 191 1.73 13.64 -2.63
C HIS A 191 3.09 12.99 -2.43
N ARG A 192 4.08 13.77 -1.96
CA ARG A 192 5.46 13.33 -1.72
C ARG A 192 5.53 12.12 -0.79
N GLU A 193 4.56 12.00 0.11
CA GLU A 193 4.54 10.99 1.18
C GLU A 193 4.45 9.57 0.60
N TYR A 194 3.77 9.41 -0.54
CA TYR A 194 3.76 8.13 -1.25
C TYR A 194 5.14 7.74 -1.73
N LEU A 195 5.87 8.70 -2.30
CA LEU A 195 7.23 8.44 -2.78
C LEU A 195 8.17 8.19 -1.61
N ASP A 196 8.04 8.95 -0.52
CA ASP A 196 8.87 8.79 0.68
C ASP A 196 8.68 7.42 1.35
N LEU A 197 7.47 6.87 1.30
CA LEU A 197 7.17 5.51 1.75
C LEU A 197 7.60 4.44 0.73
N MET A 198 7.43 4.67 -0.57
CA MET A 198 7.65 3.64 -1.59
C MET A 198 9.12 3.51 -2.00
N PHE A 199 9.88 4.60 -1.98
CA PHE A 199 11.27 4.67 -2.44
C PHE A 199 12.20 3.65 -1.76
N PRO A 200 12.16 3.44 -0.42
CA PRO A 200 13.02 2.45 0.23
C PRO A 200 12.73 1.02 -0.24
N TYR A 201 11.47 0.68 -0.55
CA TYR A 201 11.13 -0.62 -1.13
C TYR A 201 11.68 -0.78 -2.53
N LEU A 202 11.56 0.24 -3.38
CA LEU A 202 12.07 0.21 -4.75
C LEU A 202 13.59 -0.03 -4.75
N LEU A 203 14.32 0.68 -3.88
CA LEU A 203 15.76 0.48 -3.72
C LEU A 203 16.10 -0.91 -3.18
N GLY A 204 15.41 -1.40 -2.15
CA GLY A 204 15.67 -2.73 -1.59
C GLY A 204 15.38 -3.85 -2.60
N ILE A 205 14.28 -3.74 -3.37
CA ILE A 205 13.95 -4.68 -4.44
C ILE A 205 15.00 -4.61 -5.55
N ALA A 206 15.41 -3.42 -5.99
CA ALA A 206 16.46 -3.26 -6.99
C ALA A 206 17.79 -3.88 -6.53
N ALA A 207 18.14 -3.72 -5.25
CA ALA A 207 19.34 -4.32 -4.67
C ALA A 207 19.28 -5.85 -4.66
N ILE A 208 18.13 -6.44 -4.31
CA ILE A 208 17.92 -7.89 -4.36
C ILE A 208 17.94 -8.40 -5.81
N ILE A 209 17.30 -7.71 -6.75
CA ILE A 209 17.35 -8.07 -8.17
C ILE A 209 18.79 -8.05 -8.67
N SER A 210 19.56 -7.01 -8.32
CA SER A 210 20.97 -6.89 -8.69
C SER A 210 21.80 -8.05 -8.14
N LEU A 211 21.58 -8.43 -6.88
CA LEU A 211 22.18 -9.62 -6.28
C LEU A 211 21.83 -10.89 -7.07
N VAL A 212 20.55 -11.12 -7.36
CA VAL A 212 20.09 -12.31 -8.10
C VAL A 212 20.73 -12.35 -9.49
N VAL A 213 20.77 -11.23 -10.21
CA VAL A 213 21.42 -11.14 -11.52
C VAL A 213 22.91 -11.46 -11.43
N ASN A 214 23.61 -10.93 -10.43
CA ASN A 214 25.04 -11.20 -10.22
C ASN A 214 25.28 -12.70 -9.96
N LEU A 215 24.40 -13.36 -9.18
CA LEU A 215 24.47 -14.80 -8.92
C LEU A 215 24.25 -15.67 -10.16
N TYR A 216 23.41 -15.23 -11.10
CA TYR A 216 23.22 -15.92 -12.38
C TYR A 216 24.42 -15.77 -13.34
N GLN A 217 25.28 -14.78 -13.12
CA GLN A 217 26.44 -14.48 -13.97
C GLN A 217 27.75 -15.13 -13.49
N GLN A 218 27.78 -15.65 -12.26
CA GLN A 218 28.90 -16.41 -11.69
C GLN A 218 28.77 -17.91 -12.00
#